data_AF-A0A1S4EAW8-F1
#
_entry.id   AF-A0A1S4EAW8-F1
#
_cell.length_a   1.000
_cell.length_b   1.000
_cell.length_c   1.000
_cell.angle_alpha   90.00
_cell.angle_beta   90.00
_cell.angle_gamma   90.00
#
_symmetry.space_group_name_H-M   'P 1'
#
loop_
_entity.id
_entity.type
_entity.pdbx_description
1 polymer ?
#
loop_
_entity_poly.entity_id
_entity_poly.type
_entity_poly.pdbx_seq_one_letter_code
_entity_poly.pdbx_strand_id
1 'polypeptide(L)' 'MPKMMKRRKKSRKGKKHKKGPVDAEPEELVRAPHSFVIHRGAVGGYCVALTKDLRKVMEPFTASSVQVRF' A
#
# COMPACT_ATOMS: atom_id res chain seq x y z
N MET A 1 -36.04 36.53 12.80
CA MET A 1 -35.33 35.24 13.06
C MET A 1 -34.52 34.84 11.82
N PRO A 2 -33.17 34.81 11.83
CA PRO A 2 -32.40 34.36 10.67
C PRO A 2 -32.09 32.84 10.74
N LYS A 3 -32.31 32.13 9.63
CA LYS A 3 -32.01 30.69 9.47
C LYS A 3 -30.50 30.42 9.49
N MET A 4 -30.08 29.46 10.31
CA MET A 4 -28.71 28.93 10.35
C MET A 4 -28.28 28.29 9.02
N MET A 5 -27.24 28.83 8.38
CA MET A 5 -26.56 28.23 7.24
C MET A 5 -25.66 27.06 7.71
N LYS A 6 -25.95 25.83 7.24
CA LYS A 6 -25.11 24.64 7.51
C LYS A 6 -23.82 24.73 6.69
N ARG A 7 -22.65 24.71 7.36
CA ARG A 7 -21.31 24.70 6.72
C ARG A 7 -21.14 23.43 5.88
N ARG A 8 -21.01 23.55 4.55
CA ARG A 8 -20.65 22.43 3.65
C ARG A 8 -19.26 21.90 4.01
N LYS A 9 -19.16 20.64 4.45
CA LYS A 9 -17.88 19.93 4.61
C LYS A 9 -17.26 19.71 3.23
N LYS A 10 -16.13 20.36 2.94
CA LYS A 10 -15.33 20.15 1.73
C LYS A 10 -14.73 18.74 1.78
N SER A 11 -15.21 17.84 0.93
CA SER A 11 -14.67 16.48 0.81
C SER A 11 -13.22 16.54 0.35
N ARG A 12 -12.29 15.94 1.12
CA ARG A 12 -10.89 15.81 0.73
C ARG A 12 -10.80 14.84 -0.44
N LYS A 13 -10.58 15.36 -1.66
CA LYS A 13 -10.35 14.55 -2.86
C LYS A 13 -9.03 13.78 -2.66
N GLY A 14 -9.10 12.45 -2.57
CA GLY A 14 -7.91 11.61 -2.46
C GLY A 14 -6.96 11.86 -3.64
N LYS A 15 -5.68 12.10 -3.37
CA LYS A 15 -4.65 12.20 -4.41
C LYS A 15 -4.59 10.85 -5.13
N LYS A 16 -4.87 10.84 -6.43
CA LYS A 16 -4.61 9.68 -7.28
C LYS A 16 -3.08 9.51 -7.36
N HIS A 17 -2.58 8.33 -6.96
CA HIS A 17 -1.19 7.98 -7.20
C HIS A 17 -0.97 7.92 -8.71
N LYS A 18 -0.07 8.76 -9.23
CA LYS A 18 0.37 8.67 -10.63
C LYS A 18 1.15 7.35 -10.75
N LYS A 19 0.80 6.53 -11.74
CA LYS A 19 1.64 5.39 -12.12
C LYS A 19 3.01 5.95 -12.52
N GLY A 20 4.08 5.43 -11.93
CA GLY A 20 5.46 5.83 -12.21
C GLY A 20 5.85 5.54 -13.67
N PRO A 21 7.09 5.91 -14.07
CA PRO A 21 7.57 5.69 -15.44
C PRO A 21 7.42 4.21 -15.79
N VAL A 22 6.89 3.96 -16.97
CA VAL A 22 6.64 2.63 -17.51
C VAL A 22 7.93 2.16 -18.17
N ASP A 23 9.02 2.05 -17.41
CA ASP A 23 10.08 1.13 -17.82
C ASP A 23 9.44 -0.25 -17.68
N ALA A 24 9.05 -0.83 -18.82
CA ALA A 24 8.26 -2.04 -18.84
C ALA A 24 9.05 -3.17 -18.18
N GLU A 25 8.68 -3.52 -16.94
CA GLU A 25 9.09 -4.76 -16.29
C GLU A 25 8.88 -5.92 -17.30
N PRO A 26 9.82 -6.88 -17.39
CA PRO A 26 9.76 -7.95 -18.39
C PRO A 26 8.42 -8.70 -18.29
N GLU A 27 7.82 -9.05 -19.43
CA GLU A 27 6.44 -9.59 -19.49
C GLU A 27 6.24 -10.85 -18.64
N GLU A 28 7.29 -11.65 -18.47
CA GLU A 28 7.31 -12.84 -17.63
C GLU A 28 7.08 -12.51 -16.15
N LEU A 29 7.67 -11.42 -15.66
CA LEU A 29 7.47 -10.94 -14.29
C LEU A 29 6.05 -10.43 -14.08
N VAL A 30 5.51 -9.71 -15.06
CA VAL A 30 4.15 -9.15 -15.00
C VAL A 30 3.08 -10.24 -14.97
N ARG A 31 3.29 -11.34 -15.71
CA ARG A 31 2.35 -12.47 -15.78
C ARG A 31 2.49 -13.46 -14.62
N ALA A 32 3.60 -13.44 -13.91
CA ALA A 32 3.81 -14.32 -12.77
C ALA A 32 2.81 -14.02 -11.63
N PRO A 33 2.44 -15.02 -10.82
CA PRO A 33 1.62 -14.80 -9.62
C PRO A 33 2.35 -13.89 -8.62
N HIS A 34 1.69 -12.82 -8.19
CA HIS A 34 2.24 -11.88 -7.22
C HIS A 34 1.75 -12.22 -5.81
N SER A 35 2.61 -12.06 -4.82
CA SER A 35 2.31 -12.34 -3.41
C SER A 35 2.35 -11.08 -2.55
N PHE A 36 1.54 -11.06 -1.50
CA PHE A 36 1.56 -10.02 -0.47
C PHE A 36 1.79 -10.66 0.89
N VAL A 37 2.79 -10.16 1.60
CA VAL A 37 3.05 -10.51 3.00
C VAL A 37 2.67 -9.32 3.87
N ILE A 38 1.69 -9.53 4.76
CA ILE A 38 1.18 -8.55 5.71
C ILE A 38 0.89 -9.23 7.06
N HIS A 39 1.16 -8.53 8.16
CA HIS A 39 0.78 -8.96 9.51
C HIS A 39 -0.45 -8.18 9.96
N ARG A 40 -1.43 -8.77 10.65
CA ARG A 40 -2.64 -8.02 11.07
C ARG A 40 -2.56 -7.57 12.54
N GLY A 41 -2.97 -6.33 12.81
CA GLY A 41 -3.07 -5.78 14.17
C GLY A 41 -1.72 -5.38 14.77
N ALA A 42 -1.72 -5.07 16.07
CA ALA A 42 -0.53 -4.73 16.82
C ALA A 42 0.32 -5.98 17.07
N VAL A 43 1.54 -5.98 16.53
CA VAL A 43 2.49 -7.08 16.69
C VAL A 43 3.82 -6.55 17.22
N GLY A 44 4.59 -7.42 17.89
CA GLY A 44 5.91 -7.06 18.41
C GLY A 44 6.96 -6.86 17.31
N GLY A 45 8.08 -6.25 17.67
CA GLY A 45 9.17 -5.91 16.74
C GLY A 45 9.71 -7.09 15.93
N TYR A 46 9.75 -8.29 16.52
CA TYR A 46 10.19 -9.51 15.82
C TYR A 46 9.25 -9.93 14.69
N CYS A 47 7.94 -9.79 14.86
CA CYS A 47 6.97 -10.08 13.79
C CYS A 47 7.12 -9.09 12.63
N VAL A 48 7.40 -7.82 12.95
CA VAL A 48 7.67 -6.79 11.94
C VAL A 48 8.97 -7.09 11.19
N ALA A 49 10.03 -7.50 11.90
CA ALA A 49 11.30 -7.89 11.29
C ALA A 49 11.13 -9.12 10.38
N LEU A 50 10.46 -10.17 10.87
CA LEU A 50 10.16 -11.37 10.10
C LEU A 50 9.37 -11.06 8.82
N THR A 51 8.38 -10.17 8.91
CA THR A 51 7.60 -9.73 7.74
C THR A 51 8.48 -9.06 6.70
N LYS A 52 9.46 -8.23 7.12
CA LYS A 52 10.41 -7.59 6.21
C LYS A 52 11.35 -8.60 5.57
N ASP A 53 11.83 -9.58 6.31
CA ASP A 53 12.76 -10.56 5.79
C ASP A 53 12.08 -11.53 4.82
N LEU A 54 10.84 -11.97 5.12
CA LEU A 54 10.06 -12.76 4.18
C LEU A 54 9.79 -11.99 2.88
N ARG A 55 9.53 -10.68 2.95
CA ARG A 55 9.35 -9.84 1.77
C ARG A 55 10.59 -9.78 0.88
N LYS A 56 11.80 -9.72 1.47
CA LYS A 56 13.07 -9.75 0.73
C LYS A 56 13.29 -11.10 0.05
N VAL A 57 13.02 -12.19 0.77
CA VAL A 57 13.17 -13.56 0.23
C VAL A 57 12.22 -13.79 -0.95
N MET A 58 11.04 -13.19 -0.93
CA MET A 58 10.02 -13.31 -1.97
C MET A 58 10.11 -12.21 -3.06
N GLU A 59 11.20 -11.44 -3.12
CA GLU A 59 11.50 -10.60 -4.28
C GLU A 59 11.80 -11.49 -5.51
N PRO A 60 11.37 -11.12 -6.72
CA PRO A 60 10.75 -9.85 -7.11
C PRO A 60 9.22 -9.82 -7.03
N PHE A 61 8.56 -10.94 -6.71
CA PHE A 61 7.10 -11.09 -6.80
C PHE A 61 6.31 -10.53 -5.61
N THR A 62 7.02 -9.94 -4.64
CA THR A 62 6.43 -9.32 -3.46
C THR A 62 6.78 -7.84 -3.39
N ALA A 63 5.75 -7.00 -3.32
CA ALA A 63 5.94 -5.56 -3.33
C ALA A 63 6.63 -5.03 -2.06
N SER A 64 7.86 -4.54 -2.22
CA SER A 64 8.71 -3.98 -1.17
C SER A 64 8.16 -2.67 -0.57
N SER A 65 7.45 -1.87 -1.36
CA SER A 65 6.98 -0.53 -1.00
C SER A 65 5.59 -0.46 -0.35
N VAL A 66 4.90 -1.58 -0.16
CA VAL A 66 3.56 -1.57 0.46
C VAL A 66 3.67 -1.07 1.90
N GLN A 67 2.99 0.04 2.17
CA GLN A 67 2.88 0.59 3.52
C GLN A 67 1.86 -0.22 4.32
N VAL A 68 2.37 -0.99 5.26
CA VAL A 68 1.58 -1.75 6.22
C VAL A 68 1.28 -0.82 7.41
N ARG A 69 0.06 -0.27 7.48
CA ARG A 69 -0.45 0.52 8.62
C ARG A 69 -1.67 -0.21 9.19
N PHE A 70 -1.55 -0.73 10.40
CA PHE A 70 -2.64 -1.35 11.17
C PHE A 70 -2.82 -0.64 12.50
#